data_AF-A0A6B3LC33-F1
#
_entry.id   AF-A0A6B3LC33-F1
#
_cell.length_a   1.000
_cell.length_b   1.000
_cell.length_c   1.000
_cell.angle_alpha   90.00
_cell.angle_beta   90.00
_cell.angle_gamma   90.00
#
_symmetry.space_group_name_H-M   'P 1'
#
loop_
_entity.id
_entity.type
_entity.pdbx_description
1 polymer ?
#
loop_
_entity_poly.entity_id
_entity_poly.type
_entity_poly.pdbx_seq_one_letter_code
_entity_poly.pdbx_strand_id
1 'polypeptide(L)'
;MPQPPRPNAKQSHWCRLVAAGHSDIAAYEIAYGASKVAATRNAARMRRIPHVLSHLEALNAQADSDAVMTLHERKKWLTRAILTPLAELGDDSDLVTEMTTETTNGETQRCRVKKVDPLRAMAELNRIDGAYAPTQIHQRTEHAIGALDDEQAEVLRDYVEGIRAVVRASVEE
;
A
#
# COMPACT_ATOMS: atom_id res chain seq x y z
N MET A 1 21.65 -22.01 26.26
CA MET A 1 21.93 -22.00 24.81
C MET A 1 22.32 -20.57 24.40
N PRO A 2 23.35 -20.36 23.56
CA PRO A 2 23.67 -19.03 23.05
C PRO A 2 22.50 -18.50 22.21
N GLN A 3 22.16 -17.22 22.39
CA GLN A 3 21.12 -16.59 21.56
C GLN A 3 21.59 -16.54 20.09
N PRO A 4 20.71 -16.84 19.11
CA PRO A 4 21.09 -16.77 17.71
C PRO A 4 21.52 -15.34 17.34
N PRO A 5 22.47 -15.19 16.41
CA PRO A 5 23.00 -13.89 16.01
C PRO A 5 21.87 -13.02 15.47
N ARG A 6 21.82 -11.73 15.85
CA ARG A 6 20.75 -10.84 15.37
C ARG A 6 20.93 -10.57 13.86
N PRO A 7 19.83 -10.45 13.09
CA PRO A 7 19.92 -10.02 11.69
C PRO A 7 20.55 -8.63 11.59
N ASN A 8 21.30 -8.40 10.52
CA ASN A 8 21.82 -7.05 10.23
C ASN A 8 20.70 -6.11 9.75
N ALA A 9 21.00 -4.82 9.62
CA ALA A 9 20.01 -3.81 9.25
C ALA A 9 19.22 -4.12 7.96
N LYS A 10 19.89 -4.63 6.92
CA LYS A 10 19.24 -5.01 5.65
C LYS A 10 18.37 -6.25 5.81
N GLN A 11 18.85 -7.26 6.55
CA GLN A 11 18.09 -8.47 6.85
C GLN A 11 16.84 -8.16 7.69
N SER A 12 16.98 -7.32 8.73
CA SER A 12 15.84 -6.85 9.52
C SER A 12 14.85 -6.05 8.67
N HIS A 13 15.33 -5.21 7.76
CA HIS A 13 14.45 -4.47 6.85
C HIS A 13 13.69 -5.41 5.90
N TRP A 14 14.37 -6.42 5.35
CA TRP A 14 13.75 -7.49 4.56
C TRP A 14 12.67 -8.23 5.37
N CYS A 15 12.97 -8.67 6.60
CA CYS A 15 11.99 -9.35 7.46
C CYS A 15 10.74 -8.50 7.70
N ARG A 16 10.89 -7.19 7.95
CA ARG A 16 9.75 -6.27 8.14
C ARG A 16 8.89 -6.15 6.90
N LEU A 17 9.50 -6.07 5.71
CA LEU A 17 8.76 -5.99 4.45
C LEU A 17 7.99 -7.28 4.15
N VAL A 18 8.60 -8.44 4.41
CA VAL A 18 7.92 -9.73 4.25
C VAL A 18 6.76 -9.87 5.24
N ALA A 19 6.96 -9.50 6.51
CA ALA A 19 5.89 -9.48 7.51
C ALA A 19 4.75 -8.50 7.13
N ALA A 20 5.07 -7.40 6.45
CA ALA A 20 4.08 -6.46 5.92
C ALA A 20 3.36 -6.94 4.65
N GLY A 21 3.67 -8.14 4.14
CA GLY A 21 2.97 -8.77 3.01
C GLY A 21 3.66 -8.61 1.65
N HIS A 22 4.88 -8.05 1.58
CA HIS A 22 5.65 -8.06 0.34
C HIS A 22 6.14 -9.48 0.02
N SER A 23 6.24 -9.80 -1.28
CA SER A 23 6.89 -11.05 -1.71
C SER A 23 8.38 -11.03 -1.36
N ASP A 24 8.97 -12.21 -1.16
CA ASP A 24 10.41 -12.32 -0.83
C ASP A 24 11.30 -11.56 -1.82
N ILE A 25 10.93 -11.58 -3.11
CA ILE A 25 11.63 -10.90 -4.21
C ILE A 25 11.48 -9.38 -4.06
N ALA A 26 10.25 -8.87 -3.94
CA ALA A 26 10.00 -7.44 -3.80
C ALA A 26 10.65 -6.87 -2.53
N ALA A 27 10.55 -7.61 -1.42
CA ALA A 27 11.21 -7.25 -0.16
C ALA A 27 12.74 -7.20 -0.33
N TYR A 28 13.32 -8.10 -1.13
CA TYR A 28 14.76 -8.12 -1.38
C TYR A 28 15.21 -6.97 -2.28
N GLU A 29 14.46 -6.65 -3.33
CA GLU A 29 14.72 -5.48 -4.18
C GLU A 29 14.82 -4.20 -3.35
N ILE A 30 13.82 -3.98 -2.48
CA ILE A 30 13.74 -2.79 -1.62
C ILE A 30 14.85 -2.80 -0.57
N ALA A 31 15.01 -3.90 0.18
CA ALA A 31 15.95 -3.93 1.31
C ALA A 31 17.43 -3.87 0.91
N TYR A 32 17.76 -4.35 -0.29
CA TYR A 32 19.13 -4.43 -0.78
C TYR A 32 19.44 -3.47 -1.93
N GLY A 33 18.44 -2.73 -2.44
CA GLY A 33 18.58 -1.92 -3.66
C GLY A 33 18.96 -2.79 -4.86
N ALA A 34 18.47 -4.03 -4.89
CA ALA A 34 18.86 -5.03 -5.87
C ALA A 34 17.97 -4.95 -7.13
N SER A 35 18.54 -5.25 -8.29
CA SER A 35 17.76 -5.43 -9.50
C SER A 35 16.87 -6.67 -9.41
N LYS A 36 15.77 -6.70 -10.17
CA LYS A 36 14.83 -7.83 -10.20
C LYS A 36 15.48 -9.17 -10.49
N VAL A 37 16.43 -9.20 -11.43
CA VAL A 37 17.18 -10.41 -11.76
C VAL A 37 18.02 -10.89 -10.56
N ALA A 38 18.67 -9.96 -9.86
CA ALA A 38 19.46 -10.29 -8.68
C ALA A 38 18.57 -10.71 -7.50
N ALA A 39 17.43 -10.07 -7.30
CA ALA A 39 16.47 -10.40 -6.25
C ALA A 39 15.86 -11.79 -6.45
N THR A 40 15.40 -12.12 -7.67
CA THR A 40 14.86 -13.45 -7.99
C THR A 40 15.86 -14.58 -7.67
N ARG A 41 17.16 -14.35 -7.88
CA ARG A 41 18.21 -15.34 -7.60
C ARG A 41 18.52 -15.47 -6.11
N ASN A 42 18.46 -14.37 -5.35
CA ASN A 42 19.00 -14.32 -3.99
C ASN A 42 17.94 -14.33 -2.88
N ALA A 43 16.71 -13.88 -3.15
CA ALA A 43 15.66 -13.72 -2.14
C ALA A 43 15.37 -15.03 -1.38
N ALA A 44 15.30 -16.16 -2.08
CA ALA A 44 15.04 -17.46 -1.48
C ALA A 44 16.09 -17.89 -0.44
N ARG A 45 17.33 -17.35 -0.51
CA ARG A 45 18.38 -17.64 0.47
C ARG A 45 18.08 -17.02 1.84
N MET A 46 17.30 -15.93 1.90
CA MET A 46 16.98 -15.27 3.17
C MET A 46 16.23 -16.19 4.13
N ARG A 47 15.28 -16.98 3.63
CA ARG A 47 14.56 -17.99 4.43
C ARG A 47 15.43 -19.15 4.91
N ARG A 48 16.60 -19.35 4.32
CA ARG A 48 17.54 -20.41 4.70
C ARG A 48 18.54 -19.97 5.76
N ILE A 49 18.61 -18.67 6.08
CA ILE A 49 19.49 -18.15 7.11
C ILE A 49 18.77 -18.30 8.46
N PRO A 50 19.26 -19.14 9.39
CA PRO A 50 18.50 -19.53 10.58
C PRO A 50 18.03 -18.33 11.41
N HIS A 51 18.90 -17.36 11.66
CA HIS A 51 18.55 -16.21 12.49
C HIS A 51 17.66 -15.17 11.81
N VAL A 52 17.68 -15.11 10.48
CA VAL A 52 16.76 -14.27 9.70
C VAL A 52 15.36 -14.88 9.73
N LEU A 53 15.28 -16.20 9.58
CA LEU A 53 14.03 -16.93 9.69
C LEU A 53 13.43 -16.78 11.10
N SER A 54 14.20 -17.00 12.17
CA SER A 54 13.71 -16.82 13.54
C SER A 54 13.23 -15.38 13.82
N HIS A 55 13.87 -14.37 13.22
CA HIS A 55 13.40 -12.98 13.36
C HIS A 55 12.10 -12.72 12.62
N LEU A 56 11.93 -13.29 11.42
CA LEU A 56 10.68 -13.22 10.67
C LEU A 56 9.55 -13.94 11.42
N GLU A 57 9.82 -15.12 11.95
CA GLU A 57 8.88 -15.89 12.77
C GLU A 57 8.48 -15.11 14.03
N ALA A 58 9.41 -14.44 14.71
CA ALA A 58 9.10 -13.58 15.85
C ALA A 58 8.22 -12.38 15.47
N LEU A 59 8.46 -11.75 14.31
CA LEU A 59 7.61 -10.66 13.80
C LEU A 59 6.21 -11.14 13.46
N ASN A 60 6.10 -12.31 12.83
CA ASN A 60 4.81 -12.93 12.53
C ASN A 60 4.10 -13.33 13.83
N ALA A 61 4.79 -13.96 14.77
CA ALA A 61 4.24 -14.33 16.06
C ALA A 61 3.79 -13.12 16.89
N GLN A 62 4.47 -11.97 16.79
CA GLN A 62 4.02 -10.71 17.39
C GLN A 62 2.77 -10.16 16.68
N ALA A 63 2.72 -10.24 15.35
CA ALA A 63 1.53 -9.86 14.59
C ALA A 63 0.34 -10.80 14.88
N ASP A 64 0.62 -12.07 15.12
CA ASP A 64 -0.35 -13.12 15.45
C ASP A 64 -0.77 -13.08 16.93
N SER A 65 0.09 -12.65 17.86
CA SER A 65 -0.23 -12.56 19.29
C SER A 65 -1.18 -11.41 19.61
N ASP A 66 -1.15 -10.35 18.79
CA ASP A 66 -1.89 -9.12 19.03
C ASP A 66 -3.14 -9.04 18.14
N ALA A 67 -4.13 -9.91 18.36
CA ALA A 67 -5.56 -9.69 18.03
C ALA A 67 -5.96 -9.26 16.60
N VAL A 68 -5.10 -9.38 15.59
CA VAL A 68 -5.36 -8.85 14.24
C VAL A 68 -5.41 -9.98 13.22
N MET A 69 -6.55 -10.08 12.51
CA MET A 69 -6.73 -11.02 11.40
C MET A 69 -5.59 -10.91 10.39
N THR A 70 -5.07 -12.04 9.92
CA THR A 70 -4.10 -12.10 8.82
C THR A 70 -4.70 -11.55 7.52
N LEU A 71 -3.86 -11.26 6.52
CA LEU A 71 -4.32 -10.77 5.21
C LEU A 71 -5.30 -11.75 4.54
N HIS A 72 -5.04 -13.05 4.63
CA HIS A 72 -5.91 -14.08 4.07
C HIS A 72 -7.27 -14.11 4.76
N GLU A 73 -7.28 -14.03 6.10
CA GLU A 73 -8.51 -14.01 6.89
C GLU A 73 -9.34 -12.76 6.60
N ARG A 74 -8.70 -11.58 6.44
CA ARG A 74 -9.40 -10.35 6.04
C ARG A 74 -10.07 -10.49 4.69
N LYS A 75 -9.38 -11.04 3.69
CA LYS A 75 -9.97 -11.30 2.36
C LYS A 75 -11.18 -12.23 2.47
N LYS A 76 -11.01 -13.37 3.16
CA LYS A 76 -12.08 -14.34 3.37
C LYS A 76 -13.31 -13.71 4.05
N TRP A 77 -13.09 -12.89 5.07
CA TRP A 77 -14.15 -12.21 5.79
C TRP A 77 -14.85 -11.14 4.94
N LEU A 78 -14.09 -10.29 4.22
CA LEU A 78 -14.66 -9.28 3.32
C LEU A 78 -15.47 -9.93 2.19
N THR A 79 -15.00 -11.04 1.62
CA THR A 79 -15.76 -11.81 0.63
C THR A 79 -17.07 -12.34 1.19
N ARG A 80 -17.09 -12.87 2.43
CA ARG A 80 -18.33 -13.27 3.12
C ARG A 80 -19.27 -12.08 3.31
N ALA A 81 -18.74 -10.95 3.80
CA ALA A 81 -19.52 -9.72 4.00
C ALA A 81 -20.24 -9.26 2.72
N ILE A 82 -19.62 -9.45 1.55
CA ILE A 82 -20.20 -9.10 0.24
C ILE A 82 -21.24 -10.14 -0.19
N LEU A 83 -20.88 -11.42 -0.17
CA LEU A 83 -21.66 -12.47 -0.83
C LEU A 83 -22.82 -13.02 -0.01
N THR A 84 -22.76 -12.97 1.33
CA THR A 84 -23.79 -13.58 2.18
C THR A 84 -25.05 -12.71 2.21
N PRO A 85 -26.22 -13.20 1.72
CA PRO A 85 -27.50 -12.48 1.82
C PRO A 85 -27.94 -12.27 3.28
N LEU A 86 -28.66 -11.17 3.54
CA LEU A 86 -29.14 -10.85 4.90
C LEU A 86 -30.05 -11.94 5.49
N ALA A 87 -30.83 -12.61 4.64
CA ALA A 87 -31.76 -13.67 5.05
C ALA A 87 -31.07 -14.94 5.58
N GLU A 88 -29.77 -15.11 5.30
CA GLU A 88 -28.98 -16.26 5.74
C GLU A 88 -28.23 -15.98 7.05
N LEU A 89 -28.35 -14.78 7.61
CA LEU A 89 -27.63 -14.38 8.82
C LEU A 89 -28.47 -14.62 10.08
N GLY A 90 -27.92 -15.41 11.00
CA GLY A 90 -28.36 -15.52 12.37
C GLY A 90 -27.93 -14.31 13.22
N ASP A 91 -28.49 -14.23 14.42
CA ASP A 91 -28.19 -13.21 15.43
C ASP A 91 -26.77 -13.34 16.01
N ASP A 92 -26.21 -14.53 15.95
CA ASP A 92 -24.84 -14.88 16.32
C ASP A 92 -23.78 -14.56 15.26
N SER A 93 -24.21 -14.11 14.07
CA SER A 93 -23.31 -13.84 12.96
C SER A 93 -22.41 -12.63 13.21
N ASP A 94 -21.12 -12.83 12.96
CA ASP A 94 -20.09 -11.77 12.97
C ASP A 94 -20.31 -10.68 11.91
N LEU A 95 -21.20 -10.91 10.95
CA LEU A 95 -21.58 -9.95 9.93
C LEU A 95 -22.76 -9.07 10.34
N VAL A 96 -23.46 -9.40 11.44
CA VAL A 96 -24.59 -8.62 11.95
C VAL A 96 -24.07 -7.54 12.89
N THR A 97 -24.46 -6.30 12.61
CA THR A 97 -24.04 -5.13 13.37
C THR A 97 -25.11 -4.70 14.37
N GLU A 98 -26.38 -4.91 14.05
CA GLU A 98 -27.51 -4.57 14.91
C GLU A 98 -28.69 -5.50 14.64
N MET A 99 -29.34 -5.94 15.70
CA MET A 99 -30.62 -6.63 15.63
C MET A 99 -31.62 -5.96 16.58
N THR A 100 -32.78 -5.60 16.06
CA THR A 100 -33.89 -5.04 16.85
C THR A 100 -35.07 -6.00 16.79
N THR A 101 -35.56 -6.41 17.96
CA THR A 101 -36.72 -7.28 18.09
C THR A 101 -37.83 -6.48 18.78
N GLU A 102 -38.94 -6.24 18.10
CA GLU A 102 -40.13 -5.61 18.68
C GLU A 102 -41.14 -6.70 19.07
N THR A 103 -41.38 -6.83 20.37
CA THR A 103 -42.37 -7.75 20.95
C THR A 103 -43.56 -6.95 21.47
N THR A 104 -44.75 -7.21 20.94
CA THR A 104 -46.01 -6.62 21.42
C THR A 104 -46.92 -7.76 21.84
N ASN A 105 -47.50 -7.69 23.04
CA ASN A 105 -48.40 -8.70 23.60
C ASN A 105 -47.82 -10.14 23.66
N GLY A 106 -46.51 -10.28 23.83
CA GLY A 106 -45.85 -11.59 23.94
C GLY A 106 -45.54 -12.29 22.60
N GLU A 107 -45.93 -11.68 21.46
CA GLU A 107 -45.58 -12.16 20.13
C GLU A 107 -44.56 -11.22 19.47
N THR A 108 -43.50 -11.81 18.90
CA THR A 108 -42.50 -11.09 18.11
C THR A 108 -43.12 -10.69 16.77
N GLN A 109 -43.36 -9.40 16.55
CA GLN A 109 -43.99 -8.91 15.32
C GLN A 109 -42.99 -8.44 14.26
N ARG A 110 -41.80 -7.97 14.68
CA ARG A 110 -40.83 -7.41 13.74
C ARG A 110 -39.40 -7.62 14.22
N CYS A 111 -38.60 -8.26 13.39
CA CYS A 111 -37.15 -8.36 13.57
C CYS A 111 -36.47 -7.54 12.47
N ARG A 112 -35.69 -6.52 12.85
CA ARG A 112 -34.86 -5.75 11.92
C ARG A 112 -33.41 -6.16 12.14
N VAL A 113 -32.79 -6.71 11.10
CA VAL A 113 -31.38 -7.09 11.11
C VAL A 113 -30.60 -6.13 10.22
N LYS A 114 -29.51 -5.55 10.72
CA LYS A 114 -28.53 -4.79 9.94
C LYS A 114 -27.24 -5.58 9.88
N LYS A 115 -26.73 -5.75 8.66
CA LYS A 115 -25.40 -6.33 8.43
C LYS A 115 -24.38 -5.26 8.05
N VAL A 116 -23.11 -5.65 8.11
CA VAL A 116 -21.99 -4.86 7.61
C VAL A 116 -22.20 -4.44 6.14
N ASP A 117 -21.79 -3.21 5.81
CA ASP A 117 -22.00 -2.60 4.49
C ASP A 117 -21.21 -3.33 3.38
N PRO A 118 -21.88 -4.01 2.42
CA PRO A 118 -21.22 -4.75 1.35
C PRO A 118 -20.41 -3.86 0.39
N LEU A 119 -20.85 -2.61 0.16
CA LEU A 119 -20.16 -1.70 -0.76
C LEU A 119 -18.84 -1.23 -0.15
N ARG A 120 -18.85 -0.92 1.14
CA ARG A 120 -17.61 -0.62 1.87
C ARG A 120 -16.68 -1.83 1.92
N ALA A 121 -17.21 -3.02 2.20
CA ALA A 121 -16.41 -4.24 2.19
C ALA A 121 -15.76 -4.51 0.82
N MET A 122 -16.49 -4.27 -0.28
CA MET A 122 -15.97 -4.39 -1.64
C MET A 122 -14.88 -3.36 -1.95
N ALA A 123 -15.03 -2.12 -1.49
CA ALA A 123 -14.00 -1.09 -1.65
C ALA A 123 -12.70 -1.46 -0.91
N GLU A 124 -12.80 -1.99 0.31
CA GLU A 124 -11.63 -2.46 1.08
C GLU A 124 -10.97 -3.68 0.42
N LEU A 125 -11.76 -4.64 -0.07
CA LEU A 125 -11.23 -5.80 -0.78
C LEU A 125 -10.47 -5.38 -2.04
N ASN A 126 -11.02 -4.45 -2.82
CA ASN A 126 -10.39 -3.88 -4.00
C ASN A 126 -9.08 -3.14 -3.68
N ARG A 127 -9.03 -2.45 -2.55
CA ARG A 127 -7.80 -1.81 -2.06
C ARG A 127 -6.73 -2.86 -1.72
N ILE A 128 -7.12 -3.95 -1.06
CA ILE A 128 -6.21 -5.04 -0.69
C ILE A 128 -5.70 -5.80 -1.92
N ASP A 129 -6.55 -6.04 -2.92
CA ASP A 129 -6.17 -6.75 -4.15
C ASP A 129 -5.42 -5.88 -5.17
N GLY A 130 -5.40 -4.55 -4.97
CA GLY A 130 -4.74 -3.62 -5.88
C GLY A 130 -5.44 -3.50 -7.24
N ALA A 131 -6.71 -3.92 -7.34
CA ALA A 131 -7.47 -3.95 -8.60
C ALA A 131 -7.63 -2.57 -9.27
N TYR A 132 -7.51 -1.49 -8.48
CA TYR A 132 -7.60 -0.10 -8.94
C TYR A 132 -6.30 0.68 -8.73
N ALA A 133 -5.15 0.02 -8.66
CA ALA A 133 -3.87 0.73 -8.57
C ALA A 133 -3.71 1.64 -9.80
N PRO A 134 -3.56 2.97 -9.64
CA PRO A 134 -3.44 3.87 -10.76
C PRO A 134 -2.13 3.58 -11.50
N THR A 135 -2.22 3.40 -12.82
CA THR A 135 -1.04 3.30 -13.68
C THR A 135 -0.35 4.65 -13.69
N GLN A 136 0.76 4.79 -12.96
CA GLN A 136 1.56 6.02 -13.05
C GLN A 136 2.23 6.07 -14.42
N ILE A 137 1.72 6.92 -15.30
CA ILE A 137 2.37 7.22 -16.58
C ILE A 137 3.41 8.29 -16.29
N HIS A 138 4.67 7.88 -16.15
CA HIS A 138 5.79 8.81 -16.13
C HIS A 138 6.04 9.30 -17.55
N GLN A 139 5.48 10.47 -17.90
CA GLN A 139 5.84 11.15 -19.13
C GLN A 139 7.16 11.89 -18.92
N ARG A 140 8.25 11.29 -19.41
CA ARG A 140 9.56 11.94 -19.45
C ARG A 140 9.59 12.88 -20.65
N THR A 141 9.28 14.15 -20.44
CA THR A 141 9.56 15.20 -21.41
C THR A 141 11.06 15.50 -21.37
N GLU A 142 11.81 14.89 -22.29
CA GLU A 142 13.15 15.38 -22.61
C GLU A 142 12.97 16.66 -23.43
N HIS A 143 12.96 17.80 -22.75
CA HIS A 143 13.21 19.07 -23.42
C HIS A 143 14.67 19.04 -23.87
N ALA A 144 14.90 18.93 -25.17
CA ALA A 144 16.20 19.22 -25.76
C ALA A 144 16.50 20.72 -25.57
N ILE A 145 16.98 21.09 -24.38
CA ILE A 145 17.63 22.40 -24.11
C ILE A 145 19.06 22.29 -24.67
N GLY A 146 19.16 22.01 -25.96
CA GLY A 146 20.40 21.59 -26.59
C GLY A 146 20.36 21.79 -28.09
N ALA A 147 20.09 23.03 -28.52
CA ALA A 147 20.56 23.64 -29.76
C ALA A 147 19.82 24.98 -29.95
N LEU A 148 20.10 25.96 -29.09
CA LEU A 148 20.05 27.34 -29.56
C LEU A 148 21.44 27.57 -30.14
N ASP A 149 21.52 27.89 -31.43
CA ASP A 149 22.78 28.36 -32.01
C ASP A 149 23.17 29.71 -31.38
N ASP A 150 24.44 30.09 -31.54
CA ASP A 150 24.98 31.31 -30.90
C ASP A 150 24.20 32.56 -31.32
N GLU A 151 23.62 32.57 -32.53
CA GLU A 151 22.78 33.63 -33.08
C GLU A 151 21.45 33.74 -32.31
N GLN A 152 20.75 32.63 -32.08
CA GLN A 152 19.52 32.62 -31.29
C GLN A 152 19.75 32.99 -29.82
N ALA A 153 20.90 32.62 -29.26
CA ALA A 153 21.28 33.03 -27.91
C ALA A 153 21.57 34.54 -27.83
N GLU A 154 22.16 35.13 -28.86
CA GLU A 154 22.43 36.57 -28.95
C GLU A 154 21.14 37.39 -29.08
N VAL A 155 20.21 36.96 -29.94
CA VAL A 155 18.89 37.60 -30.10
C VAL A 155 18.11 37.61 -28.78
N LEU A 156 18.14 36.50 -28.03
CA LEU A 156 17.46 36.44 -26.72
C LEU A 156 18.14 37.31 -25.67
N ARG A 157 19.48 37.44 -25.71
CA ARG A 157 20.21 38.35 -24.80
C ARG A 157 19.83 39.80 -25.08
N ASP A 158 19.84 40.22 -26.33
CA ASP A 158 19.52 41.59 -26.74
C ASP A 158 18.07 41.95 -26.39
N TYR A 159 17.14 41.02 -26.60
CA TYR A 159 15.74 41.17 -26.20
C TYR A 159 15.57 41.35 -24.69
N VAL A 160 16.29 40.55 -23.88
CA VAL A 160 16.24 40.65 -22.40
C VAL A 160 16.89 41.94 -21.90
N GLU A 161 17.96 42.41 -22.55
CA GLU A 161 18.58 43.69 -22.20
C GLU A 161 17.67 44.88 -22.54
N GLY A 162 16.99 44.85 -23.69
CA GLY A 162 15.98 45.83 -24.04
C GLY A 162 14.86 45.91 -23.00
N ILE A 163 14.33 44.77 -22.56
CA ILE A 163 13.31 44.72 -21.50
C ILE A 163 13.86 45.31 -20.19
N ARG A 164 15.09 44.96 -19.79
CA ARG A 164 15.70 45.48 -18.56
C ARG A 164 15.92 46.99 -18.62
N ALA A 165 16.28 47.54 -19.78
CA ALA A 165 16.44 48.97 -19.97
C ALA A 165 15.11 49.72 -19.84
N VAL A 166 14.04 49.19 -20.45
CA VAL A 166 12.68 49.75 -20.32
C VAL A 166 12.21 49.70 -18.86
N VAL A 167 12.38 48.56 -18.19
CA VAL A 167 12.00 48.39 -16.78
C VAL A 167 12.79 49.34 -15.88
N ARG A 168 14.08 49.55 -16.13
CA ARG A 168 14.90 50.50 -15.36
C ARG A 168 14.44 51.95 -15.56
N ALA A 169 14.17 52.34 -16.80
CA ALA A 169 13.66 53.67 -17.13
C ALA A 169 12.30 53.95 -16.47
N SER A 170 11.42 52.96 -16.38
CA SER A 170 10.12 53.08 -15.71
C SER A 170 10.17 53.08 -14.18
N VAL A 171 11.33 52.82 -13.56
CA VAL A 171 11.52 52.84 -12.10
C VAL A 171 12.20 54.13 -11.62
N GLU A 172 12.74 54.93 -12.55
CA GLU A 172 13.45 56.20 -12.25
C GLU A 172 12.60 57.47 -12.54
N GLU A 173 11.35 57.33 -12.99
CA GLU A 173 10.31 58.39 -13.05
C GLU A 173 9.40 58.37 -11.81
#